data_AF-A0A1F3VAF2-F1
#
_entry.id   AF-A0A1F3VAF2-F1
#
_cell.length_a   1.000
_cell.length_b   1.000
_cell.length_c   1.000
_cell.angle_alpha   90.00
_cell.angle_beta   90.00
_cell.angle_gamma   90.00
#
_symmetry.space_group_name_H-M   'P 1'
#
loop_
_entity.id
_entity.type
_entity.pdbx_description
1 polymer ?
#
loop_
_entity_poly.entity_id
_entity_poly.type
_entity_poly.pdbx_seq_one_letter_code
_entity_poly.pdbx_strand_id
1 'polypeptide(L)'
;MTPHKDHQAEIKKLLKTVTPSSKAHQNYLNKVTIFINWHNHLSSLTKGHAKGLLIKKLKIVPSQIFNREYLVAYVTNDWFLSAAHKCDAVATTSLEIYNLASPPLVIAPESNSRLKNNYFLSILEHEFVHINQAILNNFPATNNYSKKPFPTLINHTLAEYQANFIQYYYFPEAYQKIEKEGYSLSMKNWSVLRGYTQALETLVQAIYMGQLTSSTVEKILKALPKQLPSGFKKIGLPESNGLDYARKLPPYLHIAVSELLKNFPMPKNEGFRTLTNWISINY
;
A
#
# COMPACT_ATOMS: atom_id res chain seq x y z
N MET A 1 28.01 7.25 -9.61
CA MET A 1 27.85 5.82 -9.27
C MET A 1 26.71 5.28 -10.09
N THR A 2 26.88 4.22 -10.89
CA THR A 2 25.76 3.49 -11.51
C THR A 2 25.09 2.63 -10.43
N PRO A 3 23.97 3.04 -9.84
CA PRO A 3 23.46 2.44 -8.58
C PRO A 3 22.89 1.02 -8.76
N HIS A 4 22.81 0.52 -9.99
CA HIS A 4 22.00 -0.65 -10.31
C HIS A 4 22.74 -1.99 -10.23
N LYS A 5 24.07 -2.05 -10.29
CA LYS A 5 24.78 -3.35 -10.33
C LYS A 5 24.71 -4.10 -9.00
N ASP A 6 24.80 -3.40 -7.88
CA ASP A 6 24.90 -4.00 -6.55
C ASP A 6 23.57 -4.61 -6.06
N HIS A 7 22.46 -4.25 -6.71
CA HIS A 7 21.11 -4.72 -6.36
C HIS A 7 20.54 -5.77 -7.32
N GLN A 8 21.29 -6.20 -8.35
CA GLN A 8 20.78 -7.13 -9.37
C GLN A 8 20.33 -8.49 -8.83
N ALA A 9 21.05 -9.04 -7.85
CA ALA A 9 20.67 -10.32 -7.25
C ALA A 9 19.40 -10.18 -6.40
N GLU A 10 19.28 -9.07 -5.67
CA GLU A 10 18.13 -8.79 -4.81
C GLU A 10 16.88 -8.52 -5.64
N ILE A 11 16.95 -7.69 -6.68
CA ILE A 11 15.80 -7.44 -7.55
C ILE A 11 15.33 -8.71 -8.26
N LYS A 12 16.24 -9.57 -8.74
CA LYS A 12 15.88 -10.86 -9.36
C LYS A 12 15.13 -11.76 -8.37
N LYS A 13 15.60 -11.81 -7.12
CA LYS A 13 14.94 -12.57 -6.04
C LYS A 13 13.55 -12.00 -5.76
N LEU A 14 13.42 -10.68 -5.61
CA LEU A 14 12.15 -10.02 -5.33
C LEU A 14 11.13 -10.23 -6.44
N LEU A 15 11.53 -10.03 -7.71
CA LEU A 15 10.65 -10.27 -8.86
C LEU A 15 10.17 -11.73 -8.90
N LYS A 16 11.02 -12.71 -8.59
CA LYS A 16 10.60 -14.11 -8.50
C LYS A 16 9.56 -14.35 -7.40
N THR A 17 9.66 -13.63 -6.29
CA THR A 17 8.72 -13.77 -5.16
C THR A 17 7.38 -13.10 -5.44
N VAL A 18 7.37 -11.94 -6.09
CA VAL A 18 6.12 -11.19 -6.32
C VAL A 18 5.43 -11.56 -7.62
N THR A 19 6.14 -12.02 -8.66
CA THR A 19 5.52 -12.31 -9.96
C THR A 19 4.70 -13.61 -9.93
N PRO A 20 3.38 -13.58 -10.20
CA PRO A 20 2.56 -14.78 -10.25
C PRO A 20 3.02 -15.75 -11.35
N SER A 21 2.64 -17.02 -11.31
CA SER A 21 2.83 -17.89 -12.48
C SER A 21 1.97 -17.43 -13.66
N SER A 22 2.32 -17.81 -14.89
CA SER A 22 1.52 -17.48 -16.09
C SER A 22 0.09 -18.00 -15.97
N LYS A 23 -0.10 -19.18 -15.37
CA LYS A 23 -1.43 -19.76 -15.09
C LYS A 23 -2.22 -18.90 -14.11
N ALA A 24 -1.60 -18.45 -13.02
CA ALA A 24 -2.27 -17.59 -12.04
C ALA A 24 -2.67 -16.24 -12.67
N HIS A 25 -1.81 -15.67 -13.51
CA HIS A 25 -2.11 -14.42 -14.24
C HIS A 25 -3.23 -14.59 -15.26
N GLN A 26 -3.24 -15.71 -15.99
CA GLN A 26 -4.32 -15.99 -16.94
C GLN A 26 -5.67 -16.12 -16.22
N ASN A 27 -5.69 -16.78 -15.06
CA ASN A 27 -6.89 -16.86 -14.24
C ASN A 27 -7.35 -15.47 -13.76
N TYR A 28 -6.40 -14.58 -13.42
CA TYR A 28 -6.69 -13.19 -13.11
C TYR A 28 -7.33 -12.45 -14.29
N LEU A 29 -6.76 -12.54 -15.50
CA LEU A 29 -7.30 -11.90 -16.70
C LEU A 29 -8.70 -12.41 -17.06
N ASN A 30 -8.96 -13.70 -16.90
CA ASN A 30 -10.30 -14.25 -17.11
C ASN A 30 -11.33 -13.61 -16.17
N LYS A 31 -10.98 -13.41 -14.88
CA LYS A 31 -11.84 -12.71 -13.92
C LYS A 31 -12.02 -11.23 -14.28
N VAL A 32 -10.97 -10.56 -14.73
CA VAL A 32 -11.02 -9.16 -15.21
C VAL A 32 -11.98 -9.02 -16.38
N THR A 33 -11.92 -9.90 -17.38
CA THR A 33 -12.84 -9.88 -18.54
C THR A 33 -14.30 -10.05 -18.10
N ILE A 34 -14.57 -11.02 -17.23
CA ILE A 34 -15.92 -11.24 -16.67
C ILE A 34 -16.41 -9.98 -15.95
N PHE A 35 -15.56 -9.42 -15.08
CA PHE A 35 -15.88 -8.22 -14.31
C PHE A 35 -16.17 -7.01 -15.20
N ILE A 36 -15.35 -6.73 -16.22
CA ILE A 36 -15.57 -5.63 -17.16
C ILE A 36 -16.90 -5.78 -17.89
N ASN A 37 -17.21 -6.99 -18.37
CA ASN A 37 -18.46 -7.26 -19.08
C ASN A 37 -19.68 -7.02 -18.18
N TRP A 38 -19.65 -7.52 -16.95
CA TRP A 38 -20.72 -7.30 -15.97
C TRP A 38 -20.85 -5.83 -15.58
N HIS A 39 -19.74 -5.15 -15.31
CA HIS A 39 -19.73 -3.73 -15.00
C HIS A 39 -20.38 -2.92 -16.13
N ASN A 40 -19.96 -3.13 -17.38
CA ASN A 40 -20.51 -2.41 -18.53
C ASN A 40 -22.02 -2.67 -18.71
N HIS A 41 -22.47 -3.91 -18.51
CA HIS A 41 -23.88 -4.27 -18.54
C HIS A 41 -24.67 -3.49 -17.47
N LEU A 42 -24.24 -3.54 -16.20
CA LEU A 42 -24.93 -2.88 -15.09
C LEU A 42 -24.88 -1.34 -15.17
N SER A 43 -23.77 -0.77 -15.62
CA SER A 43 -23.65 0.68 -15.84
C SER A 43 -24.62 1.16 -16.93
N SER A 44 -24.86 0.35 -17.97
CA SER A 44 -25.84 0.69 -19.02
C SER A 44 -27.28 0.71 -18.51
N LEU A 45 -27.62 -0.15 -17.54
CA LEU A 45 -28.96 -0.24 -16.96
C LEU A 45 -29.27 0.87 -15.96
N THR A 46 -28.26 1.36 -15.23
CA THR A 46 -28.46 2.26 -14.08
C THR A 46 -28.46 3.75 -14.42
N LYS A 47 -28.28 4.14 -15.70
CA LYS A 47 -28.27 5.54 -16.21
C LYS A 47 -27.49 6.53 -15.30
N GLY A 48 -26.47 6.06 -14.59
CA GLY A 48 -25.65 6.91 -13.71
C GLY A 48 -26.27 7.32 -12.36
N HIS A 49 -27.38 6.73 -11.91
CA HIS A 49 -28.01 7.05 -10.62
C HIS A 49 -27.54 6.21 -9.43
N ALA A 50 -26.48 5.42 -9.59
CA ALA A 50 -25.92 4.64 -8.50
C ALA A 50 -25.18 5.54 -7.50
N LYS A 51 -25.66 5.62 -6.26
CA LYS A 51 -24.89 6.13 -5.11
C LYS A 51 -23.74 5.13 -4.85
N GLY A 52 -22.51 5.46 -5.24
CA GLY A 52 -21.36 4.55 -5.09
C GLY A 52 -20.11 5.05 -5.80
N LEU A 53 -19.07 4.21 -5.87
CA LEU A 53 -17.86 4.50 -6.63
C LEU A 53 -18.19 4.83 -8.08
N LEU A 54 -17.91 6.06 -8.50
CA LEU A 54 -18.12 6.50 -9.88
C LEU A 54 -16.92 6.13 -10.75
N ILE A 55 -16.90 4.89 -11.24
CA ILE A 55 -15.94 4.45 -12.25
C ILE A 55 -16.26 5.14 -13.57
N LYS A 56 -15.33 5.97 -14.04
CA LYS A 56 -15.41 6.67 -15.32
C LYS A 56 -14.88 5.83 -16.46
N LYS A 57 -13.87 5.01 -16.19
CA LYS A 57 -13.22 4.17 -17.19
C LYS A 57 -12.53 2.97 -16.55
N LEU A 58 -12.75 1.78 -17.12
CA LEU A 58 -11.92 0.61 -16.87
C LEU A 58 -10.92 0.47 -18.01
N LYS A 59 -9.66 0.16 -17.70
CA LYS A 59 -8.61 -0.02 -18.70
C LYS A 59 -7.68 -1.15 -18.28
N ILE A 60 -7.33 -2.00 -19.24
CA ILE A 60 -6.20 -2.92 -19.10
C ILE A 60 -4.92 -2.17 -19.48
N VAL A 61 -3.93 -2.18 -18.58
CA VAL A 61 -2.67 -1.46 -18.74
C VAL A 61 -1.51 -2.46 -18.68
N PRO A 62 -0.60 -2.45 -19.66
CA PRO A 62 0.60 -3.28 -19.62
C PRO A 62 1.64 -2.72 -18.65
N SER A 63 2.23 -3.60 -17.86
CA SER A 63 3.41 -3.35 -17.03
C SER A 63 4.68 -3.54 -17.83
N GLN A 64 5.61 -2.60 -17.70
CA GLN A 64 6.96 -2.65 -18.24
C GLN A 64 7.87 -3.59 -17.45
N ILE A 65 7.66 -3.71 -16.13
CA ILE A 65 8.49 -4.56 -15.26
C ILE A 65 8.12 -6.04 -15.42
N PHE A 66 6.83 -6.34 -15.43
CA PHE A 66 6.34 -7.72 -15.38
C PHE A 66 6.00 -8.30 -16.76
N ASN A 67 5.96 -7.48 -17.81
CA ASN A 67 5.48 -7.85 -19.14
C ASN A 67 4.10 -8.53 -19.08
N ARG A 68 3.19 -7.90 -18.35
CA ARG A 68 1.85 -8.41 -18.00
C ARG A 68 0.84 -7.29 -17.98
N GLU A 69 -0.41 -7.67 -18.10
CA GLU A 69 -1.55 -6.77 -18.15
C GLU A 69 -2.32 -6.72 -16.84
N TYR A 70 -2.73 -5.52 -16.42
CA TYR A 70 -3.41 -5.26 -15.15
C TYR A 70 -4.62 -4.34 -15.32
N LEU A 71 -5.65 -4.57 -14.51
CA LEU A 71 -6.85 -3.74 -14.51
C LEU A 71 -6.62 -2.44 -13.71
N VAL A 72 -6.93 -1.31 -14.35
CA VAL A 72 -6.96 0.01 -13.73
C VAL A 72 -8.38 0.59 -13.86
N ALA A 73 -8.99 0.97 -12.73
CA ALA A 73 -10.22 1.74 -12.67
C ALA A 73 -9.90 3.22 -12.46
N TYR A 74 -10.30 4.05 -13.43
CA TYR A 74 -10.28 5.50 -13.30
C TYR A 74 -11.59 6.00 -12.75
N VAL A 75 -11.52 6.76 -11.67
CA VAL A 75 -12.67 7.23 -10.88
C VAL A 75 -12.66 8.76 -10.82
N THR A 76 -13.75 9.39 -10.38
CA THR A 76 -13.78 10.85 -10.26
C THR A 76 -12.67 11.36 -9.35
N ASN A 77 -12.08 12.50 -9.68
CA ASN A 77 -11.03 13.12 -8.86
C ASN A 77 -11.53 13.35 -7.42
N ASP A 78 -12.76 13.85 -7.25
CA ASP A 78 -13.32 14.14 -5.93
C ASP A 78 -13.48 12.87 -5.08
N TRP A 79 -13.97 11.77 -5.68
CA TRP A 79 -14.09 10.51 -4.96
C TRP A 79 -12.70 10.00 -4.58
N PHE A 80 -11.75 10.02 -5.52
CA PHE A 80 -10.40 9.54 -5.28
C PHE A 80 -9.71 10.34 -4.18
N LEU A 81 -9.79 11.67 -4.23
CA LEU A 81 -9.26 12.55 -3.20
C LEU A 81 -9.92 12.28 -1.84
N SER A 82 -11.22 11.99 -1.79
CA SER A 82 -11.86 11.64 -0.51
C SER A 82 -11.40 10.29 0.06
N ALA A 83 -11.05 9.33 -0.80
CA ALA A 83 -10.69 7.97 -0.39
C ALA A 83 -9.18 7.78 -0.17
N ALA A 84 -8.35 8.48 -0.93
CA ALA A 84 -6.89 8.30 -1.01
C ALA A 84 -6.18 9.64 -1.36
N HIS A 85 -6.43 10.68 -0.56
CA HIS A 85 -5.99 12.08 -0.78
C HIS A 85 -4.48 12.30 -0.98
N LYS A 86 -3.62 11.32 -0.66
CA LYS A 86 -2.15 11.41 -0.75
C LYS A 86 -1.53 10.50 -1.79
N CYS A 87 -2.35 9.75 -2.48
CA CYS A 87 -1.89 8.81 -3.48
C CYS A 87 -2.21 9.38 -4.86
N ASP A 88 -1.49 8.93 -5.87
CA ASP A 88 -1.89 9.15 -7.27
C ASP A 88 -2.58 7.91 -7.85
N ALA A 89 -2.41 6.76 -7.19
CA ALA A 89 -3.12 5.52 -7.43
C ALA A 89 -3.08 4.65 -6.17
N VAL A 90 -3.99 3.69 -6.03
CA VAL A 90 -3.97 2.71 -4.94
C VAL A 90 -4.40 1.33 -5.46
N ALA A 91 -3.68 0.29 -5.06
CA ALA A 91 -4.09 -1.09 -5.27
C ALA A 91 -5.18 -1.49 -4.27
N THR A 92 -6.17 -2.25 -4.76
CA THR A 92 -7.15 -2.93 -3.91
C THR A 92 -7.21 -4.41 -4.26
N THR A 93 -7.40 -5.27 -3.24
CA THR A 93 -7.55 -6.72 -3.41
C THR A 93 -8.93 -7.11 -3.93
N SER A 94 -9.94 -6.31 -3.60
CA SER A 94 -11.31 -6.47 -4.05
C SER A 94 -12.07 -5.20 -3.71
N LEU A 95 -12.95 -4.80 -4.62
CA LEU A 95 -13.87 -3.70 -4.43
C LEU A 95 -15.26 -4.19 -4.79
N GLU A 96 -16.22 -3.95 -3.90
CA GLU A 96 -17.61 -4.30 -4.16
C GLU A 96 -18.27 -3.18 -4.97
N ILE A 97 -18.69 -3.50 -6.19
CA ILE A 97 -19.36 -2.58 -7.11
C ILE A 97 -20.61 -3.27 -7.61
N TYR A 98 -21.79 -2.72 -7.33
CA TYR A 98 -23.08 -3.37 -7.64
C TYR A 98 -23.22 -4.80 -7.06
N ASN A 99 -22.75 -5.02 -5.82
CA ASN A 99 -22.67 -6.35 -5.18
C ASN A 99 -21.80 -7.37 -5.94
N LEU A 100 -20.97 -6.90 -6.87
CA LEU A 100 -19.97 -7.70 -7.57
C LEU A 100 -18.60 -7.38 -6.98
N ALA A 101 -17.95 -8.39 -6.42
CA ALA A 101 -16.56 -8.29 -6.00
C ALA A 101 -15.64 -8.21 -7.23
N SER A 102 -14.88 -7.14 -7.32
CA SER A 102 -13.88 -6.98 -8.36
C SER A 102 -12.72 -7.99 -8.17
N PRO A 103 -12.02 -8.38 -9.25
CA PRO A 103 -10.65 -8.89 -9.09
C PRO A 103 -9.75 -7.78 -8.50
N PRO A 104 -8.52 -8.11 -8.07
CA PRO A 104 -7.56 -7.08 -7.69
C PRO A 104 -7.36 -6.05 -8.81
N LEU A 105 -7.40 -4.76 -8.48
CA LEU A 105 -7.22 -3.69 -9.46
C LEU A 105 -6.59 -2.45 -8.85
N VAL A 106 -6.01 -1.61 -9.71
CA VAL A 106 -5.50 -0.31 -9.31
C VAL A 106 -6.60 0.74 -9.51
N ILE A 107 -6.87 1.56 -8.51
CA ILE A 107 -7.77 2.71 -8.62
C ILE A 107 -6.91 3.96 -8.81
N ALA A 108 -7.27 4.81 -9.76
CA ALA A 108 -6.59 6.07 -10.04
C ALA A 108 -7.60 7.19 -10.35
N PRO A 109 -7.26 8.47 -10.13
CA PRO A 109 -8.12 9.58 -10.50
C PRO A 109 -8.18 9.71 -12.03
N GLU A 110 -9.32 10.13 -12.57
CA GLU A 110 -9.53 10.25 -14.02
C GLU A 110 -8.60 11.24 -14.72
N SER A 111 -8.11 12.25 -13.99
CA SER A 111 -7.09 13.18 -14.47
C SER A 111 -5.81 12.46 -14.92
N ASN A 112 -5.47 11.35 -14.25
CA ASN A 112 -4.31 10.53 -14.56
C ASN A 112 -4.53 9.59 -15.76
N SER A 113 -5.76 9.46 -16.27
CA SER A 113 -6.09 8.54 -17.39
C SER A 113 -5.43 8.89 -18.72
N ARG A 114 -4.96 10.14 -18.86
CA ARG A 114 -4.29 10.66 -20.06
C ARG A 114 -2.81 10.98 -19.84
N LEU A 115 -2.32 10.89 -18.60
CA LEU A 115 -0.93 11.20 -18.30
C LEU A 115 -0.01 10.13 -18.91
N LYS A 116 0.97 10.60 -19.67
CA LYS A 116 2.04 9.78 -20.27
C LYS A 116 3.40 10.19 -19.70
N ASN A 117 3.47 10.45 -18.39
CA ASN A 117 4.72 10.80 -17.73
C ASN A 117 5.29 9.58 -17.00
N ASN A 118 6.62 9.53 -16.88
CA ASN A 118 7.32 8.43 -16.20
C ASN A 118 7.01 8.37 -14.70
N TYR A 119 6.61 9.49 -14.09
CA TYR A 119 6.27 9.56 -12.68
C TYR A 119 5.03 8.73 -12.35
N PHE A 120 3.92 8.98 -13.03
CA PHE A 120 2.69 8.23 -12.82
C PHE A 120 2.84 6.77 -13.24
N LEU A 121 3.62 6.50 -14.30
CA LEU A 121 3.99 5.13 -14.65
C LEU A 121 4.73 4.41 -13.52
N SER A 122 5.70 5.08 -12.88
CA SER A 122 6.42 4.53 -11.72
C SER A 122 5.46 4.17 -10.57
N ILE A 123 4.44 4.99 -10.34
CA ILE A 123 3.39 4.73 -9.35
C ILE A 123 2.54 3.53 -9.76
N LEU A 124 2.10 3.44 -11.02
CA LEU A 124 1.35 2.27 -11.48
C LEU A 124 2.15 0.96 -11.33
N GLU A 125 3.45 0.98 -11.64
CA GLU A 125 4.31 -0.19 -11.47
C GLU A 125 4.45 -0.60 -10.00
N HIS A 126 4.51 0.37 -9.08
CA HIS A 126 4.42 0.12 -7.64
C HIS A 126 3.10 -0.59 -7.29
N GLU A 127 1.96 -0.04 -7.73
CA GLU A 127 0.65 -0.65 -7.47
C GLU A 127 0.50 -2.04 -8.11
N PHE A 128 1.13 -2.29 -9.27
CA PHE A 128 1.13 -3.61 -9.90
C PHE A 128 1.88 -4.66 -9.09
N VAL A 129 2.88 -4.28 -8.28
CA VAL A 129 3.50 -5.19 -7.30
C VAL A 129 2.44 -5.65 -6.29
N HIS A 130 1.58 -4.76 -5.81
CA HIS A 130 0.50 -5.11 -4.89
C HIS A 130 -0.60 -5.94 -5.55
N ILE A 131 -0.94 -5.69 -6.82
CA ILE A 131 -1.85 -6.55 -7.58
C ILE A 131 -1.29 -7.97 -7.69
N ASN A 132 0.00 -8.09 -8.01
CA ASN A 132 0.69 -9.36 -8.06
C ASN A 132 0.70 -10.08 -6.70
N GLN A 133 0.99 -9.36 -5.61
CA GLN A 133 0.88 -9.88 -4.24
C GLN A 133 -0.56 -10.32 -3.92
N ALA A 134 -1.58 -9.61 -4.38
CA ALA A 134 -2.98 -9.97 -4.20
C ALA A 134 -3.36 -11.24 -5.00
N ILE A 135 -2.91 -11.37 -6.25
CA ILE A 135 -3.08 -12.59 -7.06
C ILE A 135 -2.47 -13.82 -6.36
N LEU A 136 -1.35 -13.63 -5.65
CA LEU A 136 -0.68 -14.65 -4.87
C LEU A 136 -1.27 -14.87 -3.46
N ASN A 137 -2.30 -14.12 -3.06
CA ASN A 137 -2.87 -14.09 -1.70
C ASN A 137 -1.86 -13.69 -0.60
N ASN A 138 -0.85 -12.89 -0.97
CA ASN A 138 0.20 -12.42 -0.08
C ASN A 138 0.04 -10.94 0.32
N PHE A 139 -0.89 -10.20 -0.30
CA PHE A 139 -1.16 -8.82 0.10
C PHE A 139 -1.97 -8.77 1.40
N PRO A 140 -1.54 -8.01 2.42
CA PRO A 140 -2.17 -8.02 3.73
C PRO A 140 -3.52 -7.29 3.71
N ALA A 141 -4.56 -7.97 4.18
CA ALA A 141 -5.87 -7.34 4.36
C ALA A 141 -5.86 -6.39 5.57
N THR A 142 -6.26 -5.14 5.36
CA THR A 142 -6.26 -4.08 6.39
C THR A 142 -7.26 -4.35 7.52
N ASN A 143 -8.34 -5.08 7.27
CA ASN A 143 -9.31 -5.46 8.31
C ASN A 143 -8.78 -6.46 9.35
N ASN A 144 -7.58 -7.03 9.16
CA ASN A 144 -7.01 -8.03 10.07
C ASN A 144 -6.31 -7.45 11.30
N TYR A 145 -6.15 -6.12 11.43
CA TYR A 145 -5.51 -5.53 12.60
C TYR A 145 -6.23 -5.86 13.92
N SER A 146 -7.55 -6.07 13.89
CA SER A 146 -8.33 -6.46 15.08
C SER A 146 -7.98 -7.87 15.59
N LYS A 147 -7.60 -8.79 14.69
CA LYS A 147 -7.34 -10.21 15.00
C LYS A 147 -5.85 -10.52 15.17
N LYS A 148 -5.02 -9.97 14.29
CA LYS A 148 -3.57 -10.29 14.20
C LYS A 148 -2.78 -9.03 13.86
N PRO A 149 -2.73 -8.02 14.75
CA PRO A 149 -2.15 -6.71 14.43
C PRO A 149 -0.67 -6.78 14.08
N PHE A 150 0.12 -7.54 14.85
CA PHE A 150 1.55 -7.62 14.62
C PHE A 150 1.92 -8.35 13.32
N PRO A 151 1.40 -9.58 13.03
CA PRO A 151 1.60 -10.19 11.72
C PRO A 151 1.12 -9.33 10.56
N THR A 152 -0.01 -8.61 10.72
CA THR A 152 -0.54 -7.72 9.68
C THR A 152 0.44 -6.56 9.41
N LEU A 153 0.95 -5.90 10.45
CA LEU A 153 1.93 -4.82 10.32
C LEU A 153 3.22 -5.28 9.66
N ILE A 154 3.76 -6.44 10.06
CA ILE A 154 5.00 -6.99 9.50
C ILE A 154 4.82 -7.40 8.03
N ASN A 155 3.70 -8.04 7.69
CA ASN A 155 3.41 -8.40 6.30
C ASN A 155 3.17 -7.17 5.43
N HIS A 156 2.55 -6.11 5.97
CA HIS A 156 2.40 -4.83 5.29
C HIS A 156 3.76 -4.16 5.05
N THR A 157 4.63 -4.17 6.07
CA THR A 157 6.00 -3.68 5.93
C THR A 157 6.74 -4.41 4.81
N LEU A 158 6.61 -5.74 4.72
CA LEU A 158 7.20 -6.53 3.65
C LEU A 158 6.61 -6.16 2.28
N ALA A 159 5.27 -6.08 2.17
CA ALA A 159 4.59 -5.81 0.91
C ALA A 159 5.05 -4.47 0.30
N GLU A 160 5.07 -3.43 1.12
CA GLU A 160 5.52 -2.09 0.74
C GLU A 160 7.03 -2.01 0.50
N TYR A 161 7.85 -2.70 1.32
CA TYR A 161 9.28 -2.80 1.06
C TYR A 161 9.56 -3.34 -0.34
N GLN A 162 8.89 -4.43 -0.72
CA GLN A 162 9.06 -5.05 -2.03
C GLN A 162 8.65 -4.11 -3.16
N ALA A 163 7.51 -3.43 -3.02
CA ALA A 163 7.00 -2.49 -4.02
C ALA A 163 7.93 -1.28 -4.19
N ASN A 164 8.31 -0.63 -3.09
CA ASN A 164 9.25 0.49 -3.08
C ASN A 164 10.61 0.10 -3.66
N PHE A 165 11.17 -1.06 -3.29
CA PHE A 165 12.47 -1.49 -3.79
C PHE A 165 12.45 -1.76 -5.31
N ILE A 166 11.41 -2.43 -5.80
CA ILE A 166 11.22 -2.67 -7.23
C ILE A 166 11.05 -1.34 -7.98
N GLN A 167 10.22 -0.45 -7.45
CA GLN A 167 10.01 0.88 -8.03
C GLN A 167 11.32 1.66 -8.15
N TYR A 168 12.09 1.80 -7.07
CA TYR A 168 13.33 2.58 -7.10
C TYR A 168 14.43 1.94 -7.96
N TYR A 169 14.43 0.62 -8.12
CA TYR A 169 15.37 -0.04 -9.03
C TYR A 169 15.09 0.29 -10.50
N TYR A 170 13.82 0.32 -10.93
CA TYR A 170 13.45 0.57 -12.33
C TYR A 170 13.18 2.06 -12.65
N PHE A 171 12.88 2.87 -11.64
CA PHE A 171 12.61 4.31 -11.74
C PHE A 171 13.48 5.08 -10.73
N PRO A 172 14.81 5.12 -10.96
CA PRO A 172 15.75 5.70 -10.02
C PRO A 172 15.53 7.19 -9.78
N GLU A 173 14.91 7.91 -10.72
CA GLU A 173 14.61 9.34 -10.58
C GLU A 173 13.71 9.63 -9.37
N ALA A 174 12.79 8.70 -9.05
CA ALA A 174 11.94 8.79 -7.87
C ALA A 174 12.76 8.77 -6.57
N TYR A 175 13.84 7.98 -6.54
CA TYR A 175 14.74 7.87 -5.39
C TYR A 175 15.80 9.00 -5.37
N GLN A 176 16.35 9.39 -6.52
CA GLN A 176 17.34 10.46 -6.60
C GLN A 176 16.83 11.80 -6.05
N LYS A 177 15.51 12.05 -6.12
CA LYS A 177 14.91 13.22 -5.47
C LYS A 177 15.17 13.21 -3.96
N ILE A 178 15.01 12.06 -3.31
CA ILE A 178 15.24 11.88 -1.88
C ILE A 178 16.73 12.03 -1.54
N GLU A 179 17.63 11.46 -2.34
CA GLU A 179 19.08 11.64 -2.15
C GLU A 179 19.48 13.13 -2.24
N LYS A 180 18.90 13.87 -3.19
CA LYS A 180 19.14 15.32 -3.37
C LYS A 180 18.66 16.16 -2.19
N GLU A 181 17.66 15.69 -1.45
CA GLU A 181 17.17 16.32 -0.21
C GLU A 181 18.10 16.06 0.99
N GLY A 182 19.25 15.39 0.78
CA GLY A 182 20.31 15.21 1.78
C GLY A 182 20.15 13.95 2.64
N TYR A 183 19.21 13.07 2.30
CA TYR A 183 19.02 11.81 3.02
C TYR A 183 20.05 10.77 2.56
N SER A 184 20.93 10.35 3.47
CA SER A 184 22.04 9.41 3.18
C SER A 184 21.67 7.93 3.32
N LEU A 185 20.38 7.57 3.24
CA LEU A 185 19.94 6.18 3.39
C LEU A 185 20.08 5.44 2.07
N SER A 186 20.72 4.26 2.08
CA SER A 186 20.75 3.37 0.90
C SER A 186 19.34 3.03 0.42
N MET A 187 19.17 2.75 -0.88
CA MET A 187 17.87 2.39 -1.47
C MET A 187 17.17 1.29 -0.67
N LYS A 188 17.90 0.26 -0.25
CA LYS A 188 17.36 -0.82 0.60
C LYS A 188 16.81 -0.30 1.92
N ASN A 189 17.60 0.48 2.66
CA ASN A 189 17.18 0.99 3.96
C ASN A 189 16.03 1.98 3.82
N TRP A 190 16.03 2.77 2.74
CA TRP A 190 14.94 3.66 2.40
C TRP A 190 13.65 2.90 2.10
N SER A 191 13.68 1.85 1.27
CA SER A 191 12.50 1.01 1.00
C SER A 191 11.97 0.34 2.27
N VAL A 192 12.86 -0.10 3.18
CA VAL A 192 12.45 -0.68 4.47
C VAL A 192 11.80 0.37 5.37
N LEU A 193 12.38 1.57 5.46
CA LEU A 193 11.82 2.68 6.22
C LEU A 193 10.43 3.04 5.68
N ARG A 194 10.32 3.26 4.37
CA ARG A 194 9.07 3.66 3.74
C ARG A 194 7.99 2.59 3.97
N GLY A 195 8.31 1.32 3.73
CA GLY A 195 7.34 0.25 3.95
C GLY A 195 6.89 0.09 5.41
N TYR A 196 7.81 0.30 6.36
CA TYR A 196 7.44 0.32 7.78
C TYR A 196 6.54 1.51 8.14
N THR A 197 6.87 2.71 7.64
CA THR A 197 6.04 3.91 7.88
C THR A 197 4.64 3.79 7.27
N GLN A 198 4.49 3.21 6.07
CA GLN A 198 3.17 2.93 5.46
C GLN A 198 2.35 1.94 6.29
N ALA A 199 3.01 0.90 6.83
CA ALA A 199 2.34 -0.06 7.71
C ALA A 199 1.87 0.60 9.03
N LEU A 200 2.62 1.58 9.55
CA LEU A 200 2.21 2.40 10.70
C LEU A 200 1.08 3.36 10.34
N GLU A 201 1.17 4.06 9.21
CA GLU A 201 0.10 4.93 8.69
C GLU A 201 -1.22 4.16 8.58
N THR A 202 -1.18 2.94 8.04
CA THR A 202 -2.35 2.05 7.93
C THR A 202 -2.89 1.63 9.30
N LEU A 203 -2.01 1.31 10.25
CA LEU A 203 -2.42 1.01 11.63
C LEU A 203 -3.09 2.22 12.28
N VAL A 204 -2.49 3.41 12.17
CA VAL A 204 -3.04 4.65 12.72
C VAL A 204 -4.38 4.98 12.09
N GLN A 205 -4.53 4.78 10.78
CA GLN A 205 -5.81 4.93 10.09
C GLN A 205 -6.87 3.95 10.62
N ALA A 206 -6.52 2.68 10.83
CA ALA A 206 -7.45 1.70 11.43
C ALA A 206 -7.90 2.13 12.84
N ILE A 207 -6.98 2.66 13.66
CA ILE A 207 -7.30 3.23 14.99
C ILE A 207 -8.22 4.44 14.85
N TYR A 208 -7.89 5.37 13.96
CA TYR A 208 -8.68 6.58 13.69
C TYR A 208 -10.10 6.26 13.24
N MET A 209 -10.26 5.24 12.40
CA MET A 209 -11.57 4.77 11.91
C MET A 209 -12.35 3.97 12.96
N GLY A 210 -11.85 3.85 14.20
CA GLY A 210 -12.53 3.13 15.27
C GLY A 210 -12.56 1.61 15.10
N GLN A 211 -11.73 1.05 14.21
CA GLN A 211 -11.67 -0.39 13.97
C GLN A 211 -10.98 -1.15 15.11
N LEU A 212 -10.26 -0.43 15.98
CA LEU A 212 -9.53 -0.97 17.11
C LEU A 212 -9.98 -0.32 18.42
N THR A 213 -10.29 -1.14 19.42
CA THR A 213 -10.67 -0.68 20.76
C THR A 213 -9.46 -0.16 21.53
N SER A 214 -9.68 0.67 22.56
CA SER A 214 -8.60 1.16 23.45
C SER A 214 -7.71 0.02 23.97
N SER A 215 -8.30 -1.04 24.53
CA SER A 215 -7.54 -2.20 25.02
C SER A 215 -6.71 -2.89 23.93
N THR A 216 -7.21 -2.93 22.69
CA THR A 216 -6.46 -3.49 21.55
C THR A 216 -5.27 -2.61 21.21
N VAL A 217 -5.46 -1.29 21.18
CA VAL A 217 -4.40 -0.31 20.93
C VAL A 217 -3.29 -0.41 21.99
N GLU A 218 -3.62 -0.46 23.28
CA GLU A 218 -2.63 -0.61 24.36
C GLU A 218 -1.79 -1.89 24.20
N LYS A 219 -2.45 -3.02 23.91
CA LYS A 219 -1.77 -4.30 23.69
C LYS A 219 -0.81 -4.20 22.50
N ILE A 220 -1.21 -3.56 21.40
CA ILE A 220 -0.35 -3.36 20.23
C ILE A 220 0.86 -2.51 20.61
N LEU A 221 0.65 -1.35 21.21
CA LEU A 221 1.73 -0.41 21.54
C LEU A 221 2.75 -1.00 22.53
N LYS A 222 2.29 -1.79 23.51
CA LYS A 222 3.18 -2.50 24.45
C LYS A 222 3.97 -3.63 23.79
N ALA A 223 3.37 -4.31 22.81
CA ALA A 223 3.95 -5.48 22.18
C ALA A 223 4.87 -5.14 21.01
N LEU A 224 4.57 -4.08 20.26
CA LEU A 224 5.22 -3.75 19.00
C LEU A 224 6.74 -3.60 19.14
N PRO A 225 7.30 -2.81 20.08
CA PRO A 225 8.75 -2.69 20.25
C PRO A 225 9.46 -4.02 20.50
N LYS A 226 8.82 -4.93 21.24
CA LYS A 226 9.40 -6.22 21.62
C LYS A 226 9.39 -7.21 20.46
N GLN A 227 8.35 -7.16 19.63
CA GLN A 227 8.18 -8.13 18.55
C GLN A 227 8.88 -7.71 17.26
N LEU A 228 9.09 -6.40 17.03
CA LEU A 228 9.69 -5.86 15.80
C LEU A 228 10.98 -6.56 15.33
N PRO A 229 12.01 -6.79 16.18
CA PRO A 229 13.24 -7.46 15.75
C PRO A 229 12.97 -8.85 15.16
N SER A 230 12.19 -9.66 15.88
CA SER A 230 11.81 -11.00 15.44
C SER A 230 10.90 -10.99 14.20
N GLY A 231 10.04 -9.97 14.07
CA GLY A 231 9.18 -9.78 12.90
C GLY A 231 9.96 -9.46 11.64
N PHE A 232 10.91 -8.53 11.72
CA PHE A 232 11.79 -8.16 10.61
C PHE A 232 12.60 -9.37 10.13
N LYS A 233 13.18 -10.12 11.07
CA LYS A 233 13.88 -11.37 10.77
C LYS A 233 13.00 -12.37 10.01
N LYS A 234 11.74 -12.55 10.42
CA LYS A 234 10.78 -13.47 9.77
C LYS A 234 10.50 -13.11 8.31
N ILE A 235 10.53 -11.83 7.95
CA ILE A 235 10.32 -11.36 6.58
C ILE A 235 11.63 -11.16 5.80
N GLY A 236 12.76 -11.64 6.33
CA GLY A 236 14.06 -11.58 5.67
C GLY A 236 14.73 -10.20 5.72
N LEU A 237 14.29 -9.31 6.62
CA LEU A 237 14.93 -8.03 6.88
C LEU A 237 15.89 -8.14 8.09
N PRO A 238 16.93 -7.29 8.19
CA PRO A 238 17.86 -7.32 9.31
C PRO A 238 17.16 -7.08 10.65
N GLU A 239 17.49 -7.91 11.64
CA GLU A 239 16.98 -7.78 13.02
C GLU A 239 17.38 -6.43 13.65
N SER A 240 18.56 -5.90 13.27
CA SER A 240 19.05 -4.58 13.66
C SER A 240 18.11 -3.45 13.24
N ASN A 241 17.46 -3.55 12.07
CA ASN A 241 16.47 -2.56 11.65
C ASN A 241 15.24 -2.59 12.56
N GLY A 242 14.78 -3.78 12.95
CA GLY A 242 13.68 -3.94 13.89
C GLY A 242 14.00 -3.36 15.28
N LEU A 243 15.24 -3.52 15.75
CA LEU A 243 15.71 -2.91 17.00
C LEU A 243 15.77 -1.38 16.93
N ASP A 244 16.29 -0.82 15.84
CA ASP A 244 16.34 0.63 15.65
C ASP A 244 14.93 1.22 15.57
N TYR A 245 14.03 0.59 14.82
CA TYR A 245 12.66 1.07 14.64
C TYR A 245 11.83 0.94 15.90
N ALA A 246 12.08 -0.09 16.72
CA ALA A 246 11.49 -0.21 18.04
C ALA A 246 11.84 0.98 18.96
N ARG A 247 13.09 1.45 18.93
CA ARG A 247 13.53 2.63 19.71
C ARG A 247 12.92 3.94 19.20
N LYS A 248 12.70 4.03 17.89
CA LYS A 248 12.14 5.21 17.21
C LYS A 248 10.62 5.13 17.00
N LEU A 249 9.94 4.18 17.65
CA LEU A 249 8.50 3.99 17.46
C LEU A 249 7.67 5.25 17.84
N PRO A 250 7.89 5.91 19.00
CA PRO A 250 7.14 7.12 19.33
C PRO A 250 7.23 8.23 18.27
N PRO A 251 8.42 8.65 17.77
CA PRO A 251 8.51 9.64 16.70
C PRO A 251 7.78 9.22 15.43
N TYR A 252 7.87 7.96 15.01
CA TYR A 252 7.20 7.49 13.79
C TYR A 252 5.67 7.50 13.93
N LEU A 253 5.14 7.09 15.08
CA LEU A 253 3.71 7.18 15.36
C LEU A 253 3.24 8.63 15.44
N HIS A 254 4.03 9.52 16.05
CA HIS A 254 3.72 10.94 16.08
C HIS A 254 3.59 11.51 14.67
N ILE A 255 4.56 11.24 13.79
CA ILE A 255 4.52 11.68 12.38
C ILE A 255 3.26 11.13 11.69
N ALA A 256 2.97 9.84 11.80
CA ALA A 256 1.78 9.25 11.18
C ALA A 256 0.47 9.87 11.69
N VAL A 257 0.37 10.16 12.99
CA VAL A 257 -0.77 10.86 13.60
C VAL A 257 -0.89 12.30 13.08
N SER A 258 0.20 13.08 13.14
CA SER A 258 0.20 14.47 12.65
C SER A 258 -0.21 14.54 11.19
N GLU A 259 0.29 13.62 10.39
CA GLU A 259 0.04 13.56 8.96
C GLU A 259 -1.42 13.18 8.64
N LEU A 260 -2.04 12.33 9.46
CA LEU A 260 -3.47 12.05 9.37
C LEU A 260 -4.31 13.27 9.76
N LEU A 261 -3.97 13.94 10.88
CA LEU A 261 -4.73 15.08 11.41
C LEU A 261 -4.62 16.37 10.56
N LYS A 262 -3.58 16.50 9.71
CA LYS A 262 -3.52 17.58 8.71
C LYS A 262 -4.71 17.56 7.74
N ASN A 263 -5.29 16.38 7.51
CA ASN A 263 -6.28 16.16 6.46
C ASN A 263 -7.66 15.79 6.99
N PHE A 264 -7.73 15.37 8.26
CA PHE A 264 -8.98 14.97 8.89
C PHE A 264 -9.08 15.52 10.31
N PRO A 265 -10.29 15.88 10.76
CA PRO A 265 -10.49 16.37 12.12
C PRO A 265 -10.19 15.29 13.16
N MET A 266 -9.91 15.71 14.40
CA MET A 266 -9.68 14.79 15.51
C MET A 266 -10.89 13.86 15.72
N PRO A 267 -10.71 12.52 15.75
CA PRO A 267 -11.82 11.60 15.93
C PRO A 267 -12.17 11.53 17.42
N LYS A 268 -13.45 11.26 17.73
CA LYS A 268 -13.92 11.12 19.13
C LYS A 268 -13.78 9.71 19.70
N ASN A 269 -13.11 8.79 19.00
CA ASN A 269 -13.01 7.39 19.44
C ASN A 269 -11.93 7.20 20.53
N GLU A 270 -12.17 6.24 21.43
CA GLU A 270 -11.26 5.98 22.57
C GLU A 270 -9.90 5.42 22.14
N GLY A 271 -9.85 4.57 21.10
CA GLY A 271 -8.61 3.98 20.62
C GLY A 271 -7.59 5.04 20.17
N PHE A 272 -8.05 6.08 19.49
CA PHE A 272 -7.20 7.19 19.04
C PHE A 272 -6.73 8.06 20.22
N ARG A 273 -7.57 8.24 21.23
CA ARG A 273 -7.17 8.93 22.48
C ARG A 273 -6.08 8.15 23.22
N THR A 274 -6.21 6.83 23.29
CA THR A 274 -5.20 5.95 23.87
C THR A 274 -3.88 6.03 23.11
N LEU A 275 -3.91 6.01 21.77
CA LEU A 275 -2.72 6.18 20.95
C LEU A 275 -2.02 7.52 21.23
N THR A 276 -2.77 8.62 21.20
CA THR A 276 -2.22 9.98 21.39
C THR A 276 -1.66 10.19 22.80
N ASN A 277 -2.34 9.69 23.83
CA ASN A 277 -1.84 9.70 25.21
C ASN A 277 -0.55 8.87 25.35
N TRP A 278 -0.49 7.69 24.71
CA TRP A 278 0.72 6.88 24.73
C TRP A 278 1.90 7.61 24.07
N ILE A 279 1.67 8.26 22.92
CA ILE A 279 2.70 9.06 22.24
C ILE A 279 3.18 10.18 23.17
N SER A 280 2.30 10.95 23.80
CA SER A 280 2.70 12.07 24.68
C SER A 280 3.52 11.66 25.90
N ILE A 281 3.41 10.40 26.35
CA ILE A 281 4.19 9.87 27.48
C ILE A 281 5.58 9.38 27.03
N ASN A 282 5.71 8.93 25.78
CA ASN A 282 6.91 8.23 25.28
C ASN A 282 7.72 9.02 24.24
N TYR A 283 7.25 10.19 23.81
CA TYR A 283 7.92 11.11 22.89
C TYR A 283 8.64 12.22 23.67
#